data_AF-A0A2M8LIF7-F1
#
_entry.id   AF-A0A2M8LIF7-F1
#
_cell.length_a   1.000
_cell.length_b   1.000
_cell.length_c   1.000
_cell.angle_alpha   90.00
_cell.angle_beta   90.00
_cell.angle_gamma   90.00
#
_symmetry.space_group_name_H-M   'P 1'
#
loop_
_entity.id
_entity.type
_entity.pdbx_description
1 polymer ?
#
loop_
_entity_poly.entity_id
_entity_poly.type
_entity_poly.pdbx_seq_one_letter_code
_entity_poly.pdbx_strand_id
1 'polypeptide(L)'
;MNPLDQDYPWVFHRDELDLLEDEMEDLYDRYHAQSSNGSSFESVILTEQLEIEEESDKILSLRLGLESQGDVSEGLLSSRSGSDSSETDAWQQEVPSLRSHALYQQSKKWMERVKPFAKNAYEKGGGYAGEFFRVYIHSNLVPLKVFTALGEEVHEDQMGLEIAEEEYRLAILYLTRVLDSLSLMAFHVEVTQWVETCRRQTEALREVLSAQLTALKRRKGSLL
;
A
#
# COMPACT_ATOMS: atom_id res chain seq x y z
N MET A 1 -30.84 13.70 -20.91
CA MET A 1 -29.50 14.10 -20.43
C MET A 1 -29.64 15.48 -19.84
N ASN A 2 -29.71 15.56 -18.51
CA ASN A 2 -29.95 16.83 -17.81
C ASN A 2 -28.60 17.37 -17.33
N PRO A 3 -28.24 18.63 -17.65
CA PRO A 3 -26.93 19.21 -17.34
C PRO A 3 -26.85 19.79 -15.91
N LEU A 4 -27.54 19.18 -14.93
CA LEU A 4 -27.70 19.74 -13.58
C LEU A 4 -27.23 18.81 -12.44
N ASP A 5 -26.61 17.67 -12.74
CA ASP A 5 -26.06 16.76 -11.72
C ASP A 5 -24.57 17.04 -11.37
N GLN A 6 -24.03 18.21 -11.76
CA GLN A 6 -22.59 18.51 -11.59
C GLN A 6 -22.20 19.27 -10.31
N ASP A 7 -23.15 19.73 -9.49
CA ASP A 7 -22.84 20.50 -8.26
C ASP A 7 -23.48 19.89 -7.01
N TYR A 8 -23.04 18.68 -6.66
CA TYR A 8 -23.25 18.15 -5.33
C TYR A 8 -21.90 18.17 -4.58
N PRO A 9 -21.69 19.07 -3.60
CA PRO A 9 -20.44 19.17 -2.84
C PRO A 9 -20.16 17.95 -1.93
N TRP A 10 -21.03 16.95 -1.96
CA TRP A 10 -20.94 15.69 -1.21
C TRP A 10 -20.69 14.47 -2.12
N VAL A 11 -20.43 14.67 -3.41
CA VAL A 11 -19.98 13.58 -4.29
C VAL A 11 -18.53 13.29 -3.93
N PHE A 12 -18.35 12.40 -2.96
CA PHE A 12 -17.08 11.75 -2.73
C PHE A 12 -16.65 11.13 -4.06
N HIS A 13 -15.60 11.67 -4.65
CA HIS A 13 -15.02 11.13 -5.86
C HIS A 13 -14.30 9.86 -5.48
N ARG A 14 -15.06 8.74 -5.43
CA ARG A 14 -14.49 7.42 -5.15
C ARG A 14 -13.39 7.15 -6.16
N ASP A 15 -12.17 7.15 -5.66
CA ASP A 15 -11.00 7.03 -6.48
C ASP A 15 -10.48 5.60 -6.50
N GLU A 16 -9.40 5.40 -7.24
CA GLU A 16 -8.76 4.10 -7.38
C GLU A 16 -8.07 3.60 -6.12
N LEU A 17 -7.68 4.49 -5.19
CA LEU A 17 -7.09 4.11 -3.90
C LEU A 17 -8.21 3.65 -2.96
N ASP A 18 -9.33 4.38 -2.92
CA ASP A 18 -10.53 3.96 -2.18
C ASP A 18 -10.95 2.54 -2.61
N LEU A 19 -10.93 2.26 -3.92
CA LEU A 19 -11.25 0.92 -4.43
C LEU A 19 -10.26 -0.17 -3.99
N LEU A 20 -8.99 0.18 -3.76
CA LEU A 20 -7.99 -0.77 -3.28
C LEU A 20 -8.11 -0.99 -1.77
N GLU A 21 -8.38 0.06 -1.01
CA GLU A 21 -8.65 0.00 0.42
C GLU A 21 -9.92 -0.81 0.69
N ASP A 22 -11.03 -0.49 0.02
CA ASP A 22 -12.28 -1.24 0.10
C ASP A 22 -12.07 -2.73 -0.22
N GLU A 23 -11.28 -3.05 -1.25
CA GLU A 23 -11.01 -4.45 -1.61
C GLU A 23 -10.15 -5.17 -0.56
N MET A 24 -9.27 -4.45 0.14
CA MET A 24 -8.51 -5.01 1.26
C MET A 24 -9.39 -5.23 2.49
N GLU A 25 -10.22 -4.25 2.85
CA GLU A 25 -11.19 -4.33 3.94
C GLU A 25 -12.17 -5.51 3.74
N ASP A 26 -12.74 -5.63 2.53
CA ASP A 26 -13.61 -6.73 2.15
C ASP A 26 -12.95 -8.11 2.34
N LEU A 27 -11.65 -8.22 2.09
CA LEU A 27 -10.89 -9.46 2.26
C LEU A 27 -10.63 -9.75 3.73
N TYR A 28 -10.27 -8.75 4.53
CA TYR A 28 -10.12 -8.91 5.97
C TYR A 28 -11.44 -9.33 6.62
N ASP A 29 -12.54 -8.65 6.33
CA ASP A 29 -13.86 -8.97 6.87
C ASP A 29 -14.28 -10.40 6.52
N ARG A 30 -14.09 -10.77 5.25
CA ARG A 30 -14.46 -12.10 4.75
C ARG A 30 -13.71 -13.21 5.49
N TYR A 31 -12.40 -13.08 5.66
CA TYR A 31 -11.56 -14.18 6.15
C TYR A 31 -11.28 -14.13 7.65
N HIS A 32 -11.43 -12.99 8.33
CA HIS A 32 -11.41 -12.94 9.80
C HIS A 32 -12.73 -13.42 10.42
N ALA A 33 -13.89 -13.06 9.84
CA ALA A 33 -15.18 -13.54 10.33
C ALA A 33 -15.36 -15.06 10.21
N GLN A 34 -14.67 -15.69 9.26
CA GLN A 34 -14.73 -17.14 8.99
C GLN A 34 -13.75 -17.98 9.82
N SER A 35 -12.87 -17.36 10.63
CA SER A 35 -11.82 -18.06 11.39
C SER A 35 -12.33 -19.06 12.46
N SER A 36 -13.63 -19.11 12.70
CA SER A 36 -14.26 -20.07 13.62
C SER A 36 -14.25 -21.53 13.14
N ASN A 37 -13.99 -21.81 11.85
CA ASN A 37 -14.08 -23.17 11.27
C ASN A 37 -12.77 -23.75 10.70
N GLY A 38 -11.61 -23.19 11.07
CA GLY A 38 -10.29 -23.65 10.62
C GLY A 38 -9.51 -22.54 9.91
N SER A 39 -8.20 -22.50 10.13
CA SER A 39 -7.33 -21.48 9.53
C SER A 39 -7.14 -21.77 8.04
N SER A 40 -7.77 -20.97 7.19
CA SER A 40 -7.54 -21.00 5.75
C SER A 40 -6.20 -20.32 5.41
N PHE A 41 -5.61 -20.64 4.26
CA PHE A 41 -4.36 -19.99 3.86
C PHE A 41 -4.55 -18.48 3.67
N GLU A 42 -5.75 -18.03 3.27
CA GLU A 42 -6.10 -16.61 3.15
C GLU A 42 -6.00 -15.92 4.51
N SER A 43 -6.59 -16.50 5.55
CA SER A 43 -6.50 -15.98 6.92
C SER A 43 -5.06 -15.93 7.42
N VAL A 44 -4.23 -16.93 7.14
CA VAL A 44 -2.81 -16.94 7.51
C VAL A 44 -2.05 -15.82 6.81
N ILE A 45 -2.25 -15.66 5.49
CA ILE A 45 -1.56 -14.62 4.70
C ILE A 45 -1.96 -13.22 5.14
N LEU A 46 -3.26 -13.00 5.41
CA LEU A 46 -3.77 -11.71 5.90
C LEU A 46 -3.30 -11.41 7.32
N THR A 47 -3.20 -12.41 8.19
CA THR A 47 -2.68 -12.23 9.56
C THR A 47 -1.19 -11.89 9.53
N GLU A 48 -0.40 -12.60 8.72
CA GLU A 48 1.02 -12.27 8.50
C GLU A 48 1.17 -10.81 8.00
N GLN A 49 0.26 -10.38 7.13
CA GLN A 49 0.25 -9.03 6.59
C GLN A 49 -0.02 -7.98 7.67
N LEU A 50 -1.00 -8.21 8.54
CA LEU A 50 -1.29 -7.33 9.68
C LEU A 50 -0.11 -7.27 10.66
N GLU A 51 0.50 -8.40 11.00
CA GLU A 51 1.67 -8.44 11.89
C GLU A 51 2.85 -7.63 11.33
N ILE A 52 3.06 -7.66 10.01
CA ILE A 52 4.10 -6.85 9.34
C ILE A 52 3.81 -5.35 9.46
N GLU A 53 2.57 -4.92 9.27
CA GLU A 53 2.19 -3.50 9.39
C GLU A 53 2.24 -3.04 10.84
N GLU A 54 1.75 -3.83 11.80
CA GLU A 54 1.86 -3.50 13.23
C GLU A 54 3.31 -3.36 13.70
N GLU A 55 4.21 -4.24 13.25
CA GLU A 55 5.63 -4.14 13.59
C GLU A 55 6.28 -2.91 12.95
N SER A 56 5.91 -2.61 11.70
CA SER A 56 6.33 -1.40 10.98
C SER A 56 5.94 -0.14 11.74
N ASP A 57 4.69 -0.06 12.20
CA ASP A 57 4.14 1.07 12.95
C ASP A 57 4.81 1.24 14.32
N LYS A 58 5.13 0.15 15.01
CA LYS A 58 5.92 0.19 16.26
C LYS A 58 7.31 0.76 16.02
N ILE A 59 8.02 0.28 14.99
CA ILE A 59 9.37 0.77 14.66
C ILE A 59 9.34 2.25 14.26
N LEU A 60 8.31 2.69 13.54
CA LEU A 60 8.12 4.08 13.17
C LEU A 60 7.81 4.95 14.40
N SER A 61 6.90 4.50 15.26
CA SER A 61 6.53 5.18 16.51
C SER A 61 7.73 5.38 17.44
N LEU A 62 8.58 4.36 17.55
CA LEU A 62 9.86 4.42 18.26
C LEU A 62 10.81 5.47 17.68
N ARG A 63 10.97 5.53 16.35
CA ARG A 63 11.84 6.51 15.68
C ARG A 63 11.36 7.94 15.82
N LEU A 64 10.04 8.13 15.79
CA LEU A 64 9.40 9.43 15.99
C LEU A 64 9.35 9.86 17.47
N GLY A 65 9.74 8.99 18.40
CA GLY A 65 9.74 9.29 19.84
C GLY A 65 8.35 9.36 20.46
N LEU A 66 7.34 8.76 19.82
CA LEU A 66 5.94 8.79 20.25
C LEU A 66 5.68 7.88 21.47
N GLU A 67 6.55 6.91 21.75
CA GLU A 67 6.40 5.99 22.89
C GLU A 67 6.83 6.59 24.25
N SER A 68 7.36 7.83 24.28
CA SER A 68 7.81 8.50 25.51
C SER A 68 6.71 9.27 26.27
N GLN A 69 5.46 9.28 25.79
CA GLN A 69 4.34 9.93 26.48
C GLN A 69 3.37 8.89 27.03
N GLY A 70 3.80 8.22 28.11
CA GLY A 70 2.85 7.69 29.07
C GLY A 70 2.03 8.85 29.65
N ASP A 71 0.70 8.73 29.60
CA ASP A 71 -0.27 9.69 30.14
C ASP A 71 0.01 11.16 29.77
N VAL A 72 -0.13 11.50 28.49
CA VAL A 72 -0.53 12.87 28.15
C VAL A 72 -2.01 12.85 27.81
N SER A 73 -2.76 13.39 28.76
CA SER A 73 -4.17 13.72 28.71
C SER A 73 -4.64 14.14 27.32
N GLU A 74 -5.93 13.92 27.05
CA GLU A 74 -6.77 14.37 25.92
C GLU A 74 -6.64 15.87 25.50
N GLY A 75 -5.65 16.62 25.98
CA GLY A 75 -5.42 18.04 25.74
C GLY A 75 -4.46 18.40 24.59
N LEU A 76 -3.59 17.50 24.10
CA LEU A 76 -2.69 17.85 22.97
C LEU A 76 -3.28 17.57 21.59
N LEU A 77 -4.30 16.70 21.49
CA LEU A 77 -5.08 16.51 20.25
C LEU A 77 -6.18 17.58 20.07
N SER A 78 -6.50 18.34 21.11
CA SER A 78 -7.50 19.43 21.05
C SER A 78 -6.95 20.78 20.56
N SER A 79 -5.68 20.87 20.19
CA SER A 79 -5.09 22.12 19.65
C SER A 79 -5.19 22.24 18.12
N ARG A 80 -5.68 21.20 17.42
CA ARG A 80 -6.03 21.25 15.99
C ARG A 80 -7.50 21.60 15.72
N SER A 81 -8.31 21.81 16.76
CA SER A 81 -9.73 22.15 16.64
C SER A 81 -9.99 23.64 16.38
N GLY A 82 -9.06 24.33 15.73
CA GLY A 82 -9.08 25.78 15.56
C GLY A 82 -8.70 26.20 14.16
N SER A 83 -9.70 26.22 13.28
CA SER A 83 -9.71 26.65 11.88
C SER A 83 -8.79 25.88 10.93
N ASP A 84 -9.35 25.08 10.02
CA ASP A 84 -8.74 24.93 8.69
C ASP A 84 -9.71 24.33 7.67
N SER A 85 -10.48 25.20 7.04
CA SER A 85 -10.92 24.96 5.66
C SER A 85 -9.73 25.02 4.67
N SER A 86 -8.51 25.35 5.11
CA SER A 86 -7.30 25.49 4.28
C SER A 86 -6.47 24.21 4.14
N GLU A 87 -6.39 23.34 5.17
CA GLU A 87 -5.61 22.09 5.09
C GLU A 87 -6.28 21.03 4.20
N THR A 88 -7.62 20.94 4.23
CA THR A 88 -8.39 20.06 3.33
C THR A 88 -8.29 20.49 1.86
N ASP A 89 -8.20 21.78 1.60
CA ASP A 89 -8.07 22.32 0.24
C ASP A 89 -6.65 22.11 -0.34
N ALA A 90 -5.62 22.08 0.52
CA ALA A 90 -4.24 21.79 0.12
C ALA A 90 -4.05 20.32 -0.30
N TRP A 91 -4.54 19.38 0.52
CA TRP A 91 -4.51 17.96 0.19
C TRP A 91 -5.27 17.63 -1.12
N GLN A 92 -6.44 18.24 -1.33
CA GLN A 92 -7.20 18.07 -2.57
C GLN A 92 -6.47 18.60 -3.82
N GLN A 93 -5.59 19.59 -3.67
CA GLN A 93 -4.75 20.10 -4.77
C GLN A 93 -3.50 19.23 -5.03
N GLU A 94 -2.99 18.57 -4.00
CA GLU A 94 -1.80 17.70 -4.09
C GLU A 94 -2.13 16.32 -4.67
N VAL A 95 -3.31 15.76 -4.39
CA VAL A 95 -3.74 14.44 -4.89
C VAL A 95 -3.61 14.28 -6.42
N PRO A 96 -4.06 15.21 -7.28
CA PRO A 96 -3.84 15.12 -8.73
C PRO A 96 -2.36 15.02 -9.12
N SER A 97 -1.49 15.76 -8.42
CA SER A 97 -0.04 15.77 -8.66
C SER A 97 0.58 14.42 -8.28
N LEU A 98 0.21 13.86 -7.13
CA LEU A 98 0.63 12.54 -6.66
C LEU A 98 0.17 11.44 -7.61
N ARG A 99 -1.08 11.52 -8.08
CA ARG A 99 -1.61 10.59 -9.09
C ARG A 99 -0.86 10.68 -10.40
N SER A 100 -0.38 11.86 -10.80
CA SER A 100 0.43 12.01 -12.01
C SER A 100 1.90 11.59 -11.82
N HIS A 101 2.34 11.36 -10.58
CA HIS A 101 3.72 11.07 -10.25
C HIS A 101 4.22 9.80 -10.94
N ALA A 102 5.41 9.86 -11.53
CA ALA A 102 5.93 8.79 -12.37
C ALA A 102 6.10 7.46 -11.62
N LEU A 103 6.41 7.51 -10.33
CA LEU A 103 6.59 6.33 -9.49
C LEU A 103 5.25 5.63 -9.21
N TYR A 104 4.23 6.41 -8.84
CA TYR A 104 2.88 5.91 -8.63
C TYR A 104 2.27 5.35 -9.93
N GLN A 105 2.47 6.04 -11.06
CA GLN A 105 2.03 5.56 -12.36
C GLN A 105 2.71 4.24 -12.76
N GLN A 106 3.96 4.01 -12.34
CA GLN A 106 4.64 2.73 -12.57
C GLN A 106 4.07 1.62 -11.68
N SER A 107 3.85 1.87 -10.39
CA SER A 107 3.26 0.87 -9.48
C SER A 107 1.83 0.53 -9.89
N LYS A 108 1.02 1.51 -10.28
CA LYS A 108 -0.33 1.31 -10.82
C LYS A 108 -0.33 0.43 -12.06
N LYS A 109 0.50 0.75 -13.07
CA LYS A 109 0.60 -0.06 -14.30
C LYS A 109 1.09 -1.48 -14.04
N TRP A 110 1.94 -1.67 -13.04
CA TRP A 110 2.36 -3.00 -12.61
C TRP A 110 1.16 -3.76 -12.00
N MET A 111 0.44 -3.16 -11.05
CA MET A 111 -0.75 -3.76 -10.43
C MET A 111 -1.77 -4.17 -11.49
N GLU A 112 -2.12 -3.27 -12.43
CA GLU A 112 -3.12 -3.53 -13.48
C GLU A 112 -2.79 -4.76 -14.33
N ARG A 113 -1.51 -5.13 -14.46
CA ARG A 113 -1.06 -6.32 -15.19
C ARG A 113 -1.07 -7.59 -14.35
N VAL A 114 -0.76 -7.47 -13.07
CA VAL A 114 -0.57 -8.60 -12.15
C VAL A 114 -1.88 -9.03 -11.50
N LYS A 115 -2.64 -8.06 -10.97
CA LYS A 115 -3.83 -8.26 -10.14
C LYS A 115 -4.91 -9.12 -10.81
N PRO A 116 -5.37 -8.85 -12.05
CA PRO A 116 -6.49 -9.60 -12.63
C PRO A 116 -6.17 -11.07 -12.84
N PHE A 117 -4.92 -11.37 -13.21
CA PHE A 117 -4.49 -12.75 -13.40
C PHE A 117 -4.37 -13.48 -12.07
N ALA A 118 -3.69 -12.87 -11.09
CA ALA A 118 -3.52 -13.46 -9.77
C ALA A 118 -4.88 -13.73 -9.11
N LYS A 119 -5.82 -12.78 -9.21
CA LYS A 119 -7.20 -12.94 -8.71
C LYS A 119 -7.90 -14.16 -9.33
N ASN A 120 -7.94 -14.21 -10.66
CA ASN A 120 -8.59 -15.30 -11.40
C ASN A 120 -7.94 -16.66 -11.11
N ALA A 121 -6.60 -16.70 -11.02
CA ALA A 121 -5.88 -17.94 -10.73
C ALA A 121 -6.13 -18.44 -9.30
N TYR A 122 -6.22 -17.54 -8.30
CA TYR A 122 -6.59 -17.95 -6.94
C TYR A 122 -8.04 -18.44 -6.88
N GLU A 123 -8.99 -17.75 -7.53
CA GLU A 123 -10.42 -18.12 -7.51
C GLU A 123 -10.70 -19.47 -8.18
N LYS A 124 -9.91 -19.84 -9.19
CA LYS A 124 -9.95 -21.18 -9.80
C LYS A 124 -9.48 -22.29 -8.85
N GLY A 125 -8.75 -21.93 -7.80
CA GLY A 125 -8.13 -22.86 -6.86
C GLY A 125 -6.98 -23.65 -7.47
N GLY A 126 -6.46 -24.62 -6.71
CA GLY A 126 -5.35 -25.49 -7.11
C GLY A 126 -4.19 -25.46 -6.11
N GLY A 127 -3.12 -26.20 -6.44
CA GLY A 127 -1.98 -26.39 -5.53
C GLY A 127 -1.20 -25.12 -5.17
N TYR A 128 -1.32 -24.07 -5.99
CA TYR A 128 -0.67 -22.77 -5.78
C TYR A 128 -1.66 -21.64 -5.46
N ALA A 129 -2.91 -21.95 -5.07
CA ALA A 129 -3.92 -20.95 -4.79
C ALA A 129 -3.47 -19.93 -3.72
N GLY A 130 -2.74 -20.40 -2.70
CA GLY A 130 -2.16 -19.52 -1.68
C GLY A 130 -1.11 -18.55 -2.22
N GLU A 131 -0.28 -18.98 -3.17
CA GLU A 131 0.72 -18.11 -3.80
C GLU A 131 0.07 -17.07 -4.70
N PHE A 132 -0.96 -17.45 -5.47
CA PHE A 132 -1.74 -16.50 -6.26
C PHE A 132 -2.50 -15.51 -5.37
N PHE A 133 -3.04 -15.96 -4.25
CA PHE A 133 -3.70 -15.09 -3.28
C PHE A 133 -2.71 -14.08 -2.68
N ARG A 134 -1.51 -14.51 -2.29
CA ARG A 134 -0.46 -13.60 -1.81
C ARG A 134 -0.08 -12.55 -2.85
N VAL A 135 0.14 -12.97 -4.11
CA VAL A 135 0.43 -12.04 -5.21
C VAL A 135 -0.72 -11.05 -5.41
N TYR A 136 -1.96 -11.52 -5.32
CA TYR A 136 -3.15 -10.68 -5.44
C TYR A 136 -3.22 -9.63 -4.32
N ILE A 137 -3.08 -10.01 -3.05
CA ILE A 137 -3.06 -9.07 -1.92
C ILE A 137 -1.95 -8.04 -2.07
N HIS A 138 -0.71 -8.49 -2.28
CA HIS A 138 0.43 -7.57 -2.40
C HIS A 138 0.34 -6.67 -3.62
N SER A 139 -0.38 -7.08 -4.68
CA SER A 139 -0.65 -6.21 -5.82
C SER A 139 -1.57 -5.02 -5.48
N ASN A 140 -2.45 -5.15 -4.49
CA ASN A 140 -3.27 -4.03 -4.00
C ASN A 140 -2.47 -3.11 -3.08
N LEU A 141 -1.63 -3.67 -2.21
CA LEU A 141 -0.92 -2.90 -1.17
C LEU A 141 0.24 -2.05 -1.72
N VAL A 142 1.01 -2.54 -2.68
CA VAL A 142 2.16 -1.80 -3.22
C VAL A 142 1.77 -0.39 -3.74
N PRO A 143 0.75 -0.21 -4.60
CA PRO A 143 0.37 1.14 -5.05
C PRO A 143 -0.13 2.03 -3.90
N LEU A 144 -0.82 1.48 -2.90
CA LEU A 144 -1.23 2.23 -1.70
C LEU A 144 0.00 2.76 -0.95
N LYS A 145 0.94 1.88 -0.59
CA LYS A 145 2.17 2.28 0.11
C LYS A 145 3.01 3.29 -0.68
N VAL A 146 3.09 3.14 -2.00
CA VAL A 146 3.77 4.13 -2.87
C VAL A 146 3.05 5.48 -2.88
N PHE A 147 1.72 5.49 -2.90
CA PHE A 147 0.95 6.72 -2.87
C PHE A 147 1.12 7.45 -1.54
N THR A 148 0.97 6.73 -0.42
CA THR A 148 1.19 7.26 0.94
C THR A 148 2.59 7.82 1.09
N ALA A 149 3.63 7.07 0.68
CA ALA A 149 5.00 7.55 0.74
C ALA A 149 5.21 8.87 -0.03
N LEU A 150 4.62 8.98 -1.22
CA LEU A 150 4.74 10.20 -2.02
C LEU A 150 3.99 11.37 -1.40
N GLY A 151 2.82 11.15 -0.78
CA GLY A 151 2.10 12.19 -0.04
C GLY A 151 2.93 12.74 1.11
N GLU A 152 3.52 11.85 1.90
CA GLU A 152 4.35 12.23 3.04
C GLU A 152 5.66 12.93 2.64
N GLU A 153 6.22 12.60 1.47
CA GLU A 153 7.37 13.33 0.92
C GLU A 153 7.08 14.81 0.64
N VAL A 154 5.83 15.18 0.32
CA VAL A 154 5.47 16.56 -0.05
C VAL A 154 5.59 17.51 1.14
N HIS A 155 5.43 17.00 2.36
CA HIS A 155 5.57 17.81 3.57
C HIS A 155 7.01 18.27 3.82
N GLU A 156 8.01 17.59 3.24
CA GLU A 156 9.45 17.90 3.33
C GLU A 156 10.00 18.06 4.77
N ASP A 157 9.25 17.64 5.79
CA ASP A 157 9.66 17.65 7.18
C ASP A 157 10.21 16.29 7.64
N GLN A 158 10.90 16.28 8.78
CA GLN A 158 11.55 15.06 9.28
C GLN A 158 10.54 13.93 9.55
N MET A 159 9.32 14.25 9.98
CA MET A 159 8.29 13.25 10.28
C MET A 159 7.78 12.62 8.98
N GLY A 160 7.37 13.43 7.99
CA GLY A 160 6.95 12.97 6.68
C GLY A 160 8.02 12.14 5.97
N LEU A 161 9.29 12.52 6.09
CA LEU A 161 10.40 11.73 5.53
C LEU A 161 10.61 10.37 6.23
N GLU A 162 10.37 10.26 7.53
CA GLU A 162 10.43 8.96 8.24
C GLU A 162 9.25 8.06 7.86
N ILE A 163 8.04 8.63 7.74
CA ILE A 163 6.85 7.88 7.31
C ILE A 163 7.04 7.40 5.86
N ALA A 164 7.45 8.29 4.95
CA ALA A 164 7.73 7.93 3.57
C ALA A 164 8.81 6.85 3.45
N GLU A 165 9.86 6.90 4.28
CA GLU A 165 10.90 5.87 4.31
C GLU A 165 10.31 4.50 4.64
N GLU A 166 9.40 4.45 5.61
CA GLU A 166 8.79 3.21 6.06
C GLU A 166 7.79 2.65 5.05
N GLU A 167 6.97 3.50 4.46
CA GLU A 167 6.02 3.13 3.43
C GLU A 167 6.73 2.56 2.18
N TYR A 168 7.84 3.15 1.73
CA TYR A 168 8.66 2.54 0.68
C TYR A 168 9.28 1.21 1.09
N ARG A 169 9.71 1.07 2.35
CA ARG A 169 10.26 -0.18 2.87
C ARG A 169 9.21 -1.30 2.81
N LEU A 170 7.97 -1.01 3.20
CA LEU A 170 6.83 -1.93 3.10
C LEU A 170 6.52 -2.29 1.65
N ALA A 171 6.47 -1.31 0.74
CA ALA A 171 6.25 -1.57 -0.68
C ALA A 171 7.30 -2.53 -1.27
N ILE A 172 8.58 -2.32 -0.93
CA ILE A 172 9.69 -3.19 -1.36
C ILE A 172 9.58 -4.60 -0.74
N LEU A 173 9.15 -4.69 0.52
CA LEU A 173 8.91 -5.97 1.18
C LEU A 173 7.80 -6.76 0.48
N TYR A 174 6.67 -6.12 0.15
CA TYR A 174 5.57 -6.77 -0.58
C TYR A 174 5.99 -7.23 -1.98
N LEU A 175 6.75 -6.42 -2.71
CA LEU A 175 7.31 -6.86 -4.00
C LEU A 175 8.26 -8.05 -3.83
N THR A 176 9.01 -8.11 -2.75
CA THR A 176 9.88 -9.27 -2.45
C THR A 176 9.05 -10.52 -2.20
N ARG A 177 7.98 -10.42 -1.41
CA ARG A 177 7.05 -11.55 -1.19
C ARG A 177 6.36 -12.01 -2.47
N VAL A 178 6.02 -11.08 -3.37
CA VAL A 178 5.52 -11.43 -4.72
C VAL A 178 6.57 -12.23 -5.49
N LEU A 179 7.84 -11.84 -5.46
CA LEU A 179 8.92 -12.59 -6.13
C LEU A 179 9.14 -13.98 -5.55
N ASP A 180 9.02 -14.13 -4.23
CA ASP A 180 9.11 -15.42 -3.56
C ASP A 180 7.98 -16.35 -4.02
N SER A 181 6.73 -15.87 -4.02
CA SER A 181 5.57 -16.62 -4.53
C SER A 181 5.72 -17.00 -6.00
N LEU A 182 6.15 -16.07 -6.86
CA LEU A 182 6.40 -16.33 -8.27
C LEU A 182 7.47 -17.41 -8.47
N SER A 183 8.51 -17.43 -7.63
CA SER A 183 9.58 -18.42 -7.68
C SER A 183 9.07 -19.82 -7.34
N LEU A 184 8.15 -19.94 -6.38
CA LEU A 184 7.49 -21.21 -6.05
C LEU A 184 6.61 -21.72 -7.20
N MET A 185 5.98 -20.80 -7.94
CA MET A 185 5.11 -21.14 -9.08
C MET A 185 5.88 -21.40 -10.40
N ALA A 186 7.17 -21.10 -10.46
CA ALA A 186 7.97 -21.14 -11.69
C ALA A 186 8.00 -22.51 -12.39
N PHE A 187 7.81 -23.60 -11.64
CA PHE A 187 7.82 -24.97 -12.15
C PHE A 187 6.48 -25.41 -12.76
N HIS A 188 5.43 -24.58 -12.70
CA HIS A 188 4.11 -24.91 -13.21
C HIS A 188 3.97 -24.48 -14.70
N VAL A 189 3.96 -25.47 -15.60
CA VAL A 189 4.05 -25.30 -17.07
C VAL A 189 2.98 -24.35 -17.63
N GLU A 190 1.75 -24.39 -17.10
CA GLU A 190 0.64 -23.60 -17.63
C GLU A 190 0.77 -22.10 -17.37
N VAL A 191 1.61 -21.68 -16.41
CA VAL A 191 1.76 -20.27 -16.01
C VAL A 191 3.17 -19.75 -16.18
N THR A 192 4.12 -20.56 -16.67
CA THR A 192 5.55 -20.20 -16.75
C THR A 192 5.81 -18.89 -17.48
N GLN A 193 5.12 -18.62 -18.60
CA GLN A 193 5.32 -17.37 -19.35
C GLN A 193 4.79 -16.13 -18.60
N TRP A 194 3.65 -16.27 -17.90
CA TRP A 194 3.11 -15.20 -17.08
C TRP A 194 4.00 -14.94 -15.86
N VAL A 195 4.45 -16.01 -15.18
CA VAL A 195 5.36 -15.94 -14.04
C VAL A 195 6.65 -15.21 -14.41
N GLU A 196 7.29 -15.56 -15.53
CA GLU A 196 8.53 -14.89 -15.97
C GLU A 196 8.30 -13.41 -16.28
N THR A 197 7.20 -13.09 -16.96
CA THR A 197 6.84 -11.71 -17.28
C THR A 197 6.58 -10.89 -16.03
N CYS A 198 5.81 -11.45 -15.09
CA CYS A 198 5.47 -10.85 -13.81
C CYS A 198 6.74 -10.64 -12.98
N ARG A 199 7.61 -11.65 -12.89
CA ARG A 199 8.86 -11.58 -12.12
C ARG A 199 9.73 -10.42 -12.60
N ARG A 200 9.98 -10.32 -13.91
CA ARG A 200 10.77 -9.23 -14.50
C ARG A 200 10.15 -7.84 -14.22
N GLN A 201 8.83 -7.73 -14.30
CA GLN A 201 8.14 -6.45 -14.02
C GLN A 201 8.22 -6.08 -12.53
N THR A 202 8.04 -7.06 -11.64
CA THR A 202 8.16 -6.88 -10.19
C THR A 202 9.59 -6.53 -9.78
N GLU A 203 10.61 -7.17 -10.37
CA GLU A 203 12.02 -6.84 -10.17
C GLU A 203 12.32 -5.40 -10.59
N ALA A 204 11.88 -5.00 -11.79
CA ALA A 204 12.09 -3.64 -12.29
C ALA A 204 11.44 -2.59 -11.37
N LEU A 205 10.21 -2.82 -10.91
CA LEU A 205 9.55 -1.89 -9.98
C LEU A 205 10.28 -1.84 -8.63
N ARG A 206 10.72 -2.99 -8.11
CA ARG A 206 11.49 -3.06 -6.86
C ARG A 206 12.81 -2.30 -6.95
N GLU A 207 13.51 -2.37 -8.06
CA GLU A 207 14.74 -1.61 -8.31
C GLU A 207 14.47 -0.10 -8.30
N VAL A 208 13.41 0.35 -8.97
CA VAL A 208 13.01 1.76 -8.98
C VAL A 208 12.67 2.25 -7.57
N LEU A 209 11.89 1.49 -6.80
CA LEU A 209 11.55 1.85 -5.42
C LEU A 209 12.79 1.85 -4.50
N SER A 210 13.70 0.90 -4.69
CA SER A 210 14.96 0.86 -3.93
C SER A 210 15.83 2.08 -4.21
N ALA A 211 15.87 2.54 -5.47
CA ALA A 211 16.55 3.77 -5.83
C ALA A 211 15.89 5.00 -5.20
N GLN A 212 14.55 5.08 -5.20
CA GLN A 212 13.80 6.15 -4.54
C GLN A 212 14.08 6.20 -3.04
N LEU A 213 13.99 5.05 -2.36
CA LEU A 213 14.30 4.93 -0.93
C LEU A 213 15.74 5.37 -0.61
N THR A 214 16.69 4.99 -1.46
CA THR A 214 18.09 5.42 -1.31
C THR A 214 18.23 6.93 -1.47
N ALA A 215 17.52 7.54 -2.42
CA ALA A 215 17.52 8.98 -2.63
C ALA A 215 16.86 9.73 -1.45
N LEU A 216 15.76 9.21 -0.92
CA LEU A 216 15.08 9.71 0.28
C LEU A 216 16.02 9.73 1.49
N LYS A 217 16.70 8.60 1.77
CA LYS A 217 17.67 8.50 2.87
C LYS A 217 18.80 9.52 2.77
N ARG A 218 19.26 9.83 1.56
CA ARG A 218 20.27 10.88 1.33
C ARG A 218 19.72 12.28 1.63
N ARG A 219 18.48 12.59 1.22
CA ARG A 219 17.81 13.85 1.54
C ARG A 219 17.62 14.00 3.05
N LYS A 220 17.13 12.96 3.73
CA LYS A 220 16.98 12.92 5.19
C LYS A 220 18.32 13.17 5.90
N GLY A 221 19.38 12.50 5.47
CA GLY A 221 20.73 12.70 6.02
C GLY A 221 21.33 14.08 5.76
N SER A 222 20.79 14.87 4.83
CA SER A 222 21.22 16.27 4.59
C SER A 222 20.45 17.30 5.42
N LEU A 223 19.38 16.89 6.10
CA LEU A 223 18.57 17.74 6.98
C LEU A 223 19.01 17.69 8.46
N LEU A 224 19.92 16.76 8.80
CA LEU A 224 20.54 16.59 10.11
C LEU A 224 21.94 17.24 10.15
#